data_AF-A0A914DIG1-F1
#
_entry.id   AF-A0A914DIG1-F1
#
_cell.length_a   1.000
_cell.length_b   1.000
_cell.length_c   1.000
_cell.angle_alpha   90.00
_cell.angle_beta   90.00
_cell.angle_gamma   90.00
#
_symmetry.space_group_name_H-M   'P 1'
#
loop_
_entity.id
_entity.type
_entity.pdbx_description
1 polymer ?
#
loop_
_entity_poly.entity_id
_entity_poly.type
_entity_poly.pdbx_seq_one_letter_code
_entity_poly.pdbx_strand_id
1 'polypeptide(L)'
;MFEDGYKSVLKPITLKELKLLSLEAAIRLKKDWTTKIFDESIVAKWKIEYNSQQDETIDDSYFDYAIAECRYQAESSSGGILMSPVDGVFQADGIVPQDVLGDLLESVTALENRPFKDWHPGSNGQVLDLVHPSLYSYVYGVSRQLPKQARKLAWNELFGRGEIQFFQGDDEQNQICHESKKFQ
;
A
#
# COMPACT_ATOMS: atom_id res chain seq x y z
N MET A 1 -4.33 -0.12 -33.65
CA MET A 1 -2.97 -0.69 -33.51
C MET A 1 -2.31 0.15 -32.44
N PHE A 2 -2.36 -0.32 -31.19
CA PHE A 2 -1.88 0.43 -30.02
C PHE A 2 -0.40 0.08 -29.84
N GLU A 3 0.50 0.95 -30.29
CA GLU A 3 1.96 0.74 -30.24
C GLU A 3 2.65 1.42 -29.05
N ASP A 4 1.93 2.08 -28.15
CA ASP A 4 2.51 2.57 -26.90
C ASP A 4 2.40 1.50 -25.81
N GLY A 5 3.33 0.54 -25.89
CA GLY A 5 3.50 -0.49 -24.88
C GLY A 5 3.69 0.13 -23.50
N TYR A 6 2.94 -0.40 -22.51
CA TYR A 6 3.23 -0.20 -21.09
C TYR A 6 4.70 -0.52 -20.83
N LYS A 7 5.56 0.51 -20.84
CA LYS A 7 6.93 0.37 -20.38
C LYS A 7 6.85 0.15 -18.88
N SER A 8 6.85 -1.13 -18.48
CA SER A 8 7.10 -1.51 -17.09
C SER A 8 8.38 -0.82 -16.66
N VAL A 9 8.25 0.19 -15.79
CA VAL A 9 9.38 0.91 -15.18
C VAL A 9 10.13 -0.02 -14.21
N LEU A 10 9.59 -1.21 -13.96
CA LEU A 10 10.17 -2.22 -13.08
C LEU A 10 11.17 -3.08 -13.86
N LYS A 11 12.40 -3.16 -13.32
CA LYS A 11 13.42 -4.09 -13.81
C LYS A 11 12.91 -5.53 -13.65
N PRO A 12 13.12 -6.41 -14.64
CA PRO A 12 12.77 -7.81 -14.50
C PRO A 12 13.55 -8.43 -13.32
N ILE A 13 12.82 -9.13 -12.45
CA ILE A 13 13.34 -9.82 -11.27
C ILE A 13 13.56 -11.29 -11.64
N THR A 14 14.70 -11.86 -11.24
CA THR A 14 15.01 -13.27 -11.51
C THR A 14 14.15 -14.20 -10.65
N LEU A 15 13.99 -15.46 -11.09
CA LEU A 15 13.28 -16.46 -10.29
C LEU A 15 13.89 -16.67 -8.90
N LYS A 16 15.21 -16.50 -8.79
CA LYS A 16 15.95 -16.62 -7.51
C LYS A 16 15.59 -15.50 -6.55
N GLU A 17 15.57 -14.26 -7.04
CA GLU A 17 15.14 -13.10 -6.26
C GLU A 17 13.67 -13.20 -5.87
N LEU A 18 12.79 -13.68 -6.76
CA LEU A 18 11.38 -13.92 -6.42
C LEU A 18 11.21 -14.96 -5.30
N LYS A 19 11.97 -16.06 -5.34
CA LYS A 19 11.97 -17.07 -4.27
C LYS A 19 12.45 -16.48 -2.94
N LEU A 20 13.49 -15.64 -2.99
CA LEU A 20 14.04 -14.96 -1.82
C LEU A 20 13.01 -13.99 -1.20
N LEU A 21 12.43 -13.11 -2.02
CA LEU A 21 11.38 -12.18 -1.59
C LEU A 21 10.18 -12.91 -0.97
N SER A 22 9.80 -14.05 -1.54
CA SER A 22 8.73 -14.90 -1.02
C SER A 22 9.06 -15.48 0.37
N LEU A 23 10.29 -15.98 0.56
CA LEU A 23 10.75 -16.47 1.86
C LEU A 23 10.74 -15.35 2.92
N GLU A 24 11.31 -14.19 2.59
CA GLU A 24 11.32 -13.05 3.51
C GLU A 24 9.93 -12.55 3.84
N ALA A 25 9.03 -12.48 2.84
CA ALA A 25 7.63 -12.13 3.06
C ALA A 25 6.95 -13.11 4.02
N ALA A 26 7.20 -14.42 3.84
CA ALA A 26 6.68 -15.46 4.72
C ALA A 26 7.19 -15.33 6.16
N ILE A 27 8.44 -14.90 6.36
CA ILE A 27 9.00 -14.59 7.69
C ILE A 27 8.32 -13.34 8.27
N ARG A 28 8.24 -12.25 7.50
CA ARG A 28 7.68 -10.95 7.90
C ARG A 28 6.19 -11.02 8.24
N LEU A 29 5.46 -12.00 7.70
CA LEU A 29 4.05 -12.28 8.03
C LEU A 29 3.87 -12.89 9.43
N LYS A 30 4.91 -13.49 10.01
CA LYS A 30 4.79 -14.16 11.31
C LYS A 30 4.68 -13.13 12.42
N LYS A 31 3.80 -13.41 13.38
CA LYS A 31 3.64 -12.57 14.57
C LYS A 31 4.94 -12.53 15.37
N ASP A 32 5.36 -11.33 15.77
CA ASP A 32 6.58 -11.06 16.55
C ASP A 32 7.86 -11.57 15.88
N TRP A 33 7.90 -11.61 14.52
CA TRP A 33 9.03 -12.14 13.78
C TRP A 33 10.35 -11.41 14.10
N THR A 34 10.30 -10.11 14.35
CA THR A 34 11.47 -9.27 14.65
C THR A 34 12.20 -9.70 15.93
N THR A 35 11.50 -10.33 16.89
CA THR A 35 12.12 -10.90 18.09
C THR A 35 12.52 -12.34 17.86
N LYS A 36 11.66 -13.11 17.18
CA LYS A 36 11.84 -14.56 16.97
C LYS A 36 12.96 -14.91 15.99
N ILE A 37 13.32 -14.01 15.08
CA ILE A 37 14.38 -14.22 14.08
C ILE A 37 15.78 -14.43 14.70
N PHE A 38 15.96 -14.05 15.96
CA PHE A 38 17.21 -14.25 16.72
C PHE A 38 17.25 -15.59 17.49
N ASP A 39 16.13 -16.33 17.55
CA ASP A 39 16.09 -17.66 18.14
C ASP A 39 16.35 -18.71 17.05
N GLU A 40 17.55 -19.30 17.08
CA GLU A 40 17.97 -20.31 16.11
C GLU A 40 17.05 -21.56 16.09
N SER A 41 16.42 -21.90 17.22
CA SER A 41 15.48 -23.02 17.28
C SER A 41 14.17 -22.71 16.53
N ILE A 42 13.77 -21.44 16.51
CA ILE A 42 12.60 -20.97 15.74
C ILE A 42 12.95 -20.87 14.26
N VAL A 43 14.11 -20.29 13.93
CA VAL A 43 14.60 -20.21 12.54
C VAL A 43 14.71 -21.59 11.90
N ALA A 44 15.24 -22.57 12.62
CA ALA A 44 15.30 -23.96 12.15
C ALA A 44 13.91 -24.54 11.84
N LYS A 45 12.90 -24.24 12.67
CA LYS A 45 11.50 -24.66 12.42
C LYS A 45 10.92 -23.97 11.20
N TRP A 46 11.18 -22.68 11.01
CA TRP A 46 10.72 -21.95 9.83
C TRP A 46 11.32 -22.49 8.53
N LYS A 47 12.58 -22.95 8.55
CA LYS A 47 13.20 -23.62 7.41
C LYS A 47 12.44 -24.89 7.01
N ILE A 48 12.09 -25.71 7.99
CA ILE A 48 11.30 -26.94 7.78
C ILE A 48 9.90 -26.60 7.26
N GLU A 49 9.23 -25.63 7.89
CA GLU A 49 7.89 -25.17 7.49
C GLU A 49 7.89 -24.66 6.04
N TYR A 50 8.85 -23.81 5.69
CA TYR A 50 8.97 -23.26 4.34
C TYR A 50 9.20 -24.37 3.30
N ASN A 51 10.18 -25.26 3.54
CA ASN A 51 10.46 -26.39 2.64
C ASN A 51 9.27 -27.35 2.49
N SER A 52 8.41 -27.49 3.52
CA SER A 52 7.21 -28.33 3.42
C SER A 52 6.10 -27.75 2.53
N GLN A 53 6.16 -26.45 2.25
CA GLN A 53 5.19 -25.71 1.43
C GLN A 53 5.68 -25.45 0.00
N GLN A 54 6.96 -25.67 -0.27
CA GLN A 54 7.56 -25.48 -1.59
C GLN A 54 7.73 -26.82 -2.32
N ASP A 55 7.67 -26.78 -3.65
CA ASP A 55 7.94 -27.95 -4.50
C ASP A 55 9.41 -28.40 -4.44
N GLU A 56 10.32 -27.46 -4.14
CA GLU A 56 11.75 -27.68 -4.06
C GLU A 56 12.30 -27.17 -2.73
N THR A 57 13.23 -27.94 -2.15
CA THR A 57 13.98 -27.51 -0.96
C THR A 57 14.82 -26.30 -1.30
N ILE A 58 14.76 -25.27 -0.46
CA ILE A 58 15.61 -24.09 -0.62
C ILE A 58 17.07 -24.44 -0.35
N ASP A 59 17.97 -23.88 -1.15
CA ASP A 59 19.40 -23.95 -0.90
C ASP A 59 19.77 -23.22 0.40
N ASP A 60 20.68 -23.83 1.17
CA ASP A 60 21.07 -23.34 2.48
C ASP A 60 21.63 -21.92 2.43
N SER A 61 22.41 -21.57 1.40
CA SER A 61 22.99 -20.23 1.28
C SER A 61 21.93 -19.15 1.03
N TYR A 62 20.84 -19.48 0.31
CA TYR A 62 19.73 -18.56 0.08
C TYR A 62 18.90 -18.37 1.35
N PHE A 63 18.67 -19.46 2.07
CA PHE A 63 17.98 -19.38 3.36
C PHE A 63 18.78 -18.53 4.34
N ASP A 64 20.07 -18.80 4.48
CA ASP A 64 20.95 -18.07 5.39
C ASP A 64 21.05 -16.59 5.02
N TYR A 65 21.10 -16.27 3.72
CA TYR A 65 21.03 -14.90 3.23
C TYR A 65 19.71 -14.21 3.63
N ALA A 66 18.56 -14.86 3.40
CA ALA A 66 17.24 -14.32 3.77
C ALA A 66 17.14 -14.04 5.27
N ILE A 67 17.67 -14.95 6.10
CA ILE A 67 17.71 -14.78 7.55
C ILE A 67 18.62 -13.61 7.93
N ALA A 68 19.80 -13.48 7.32
CA ALA A 68 20.70 -12.37 7.58
C ALA A 68 20.07 -11.01 7.21
N GLU A 69 19.39 -10.94 6.07
CA GLU A 69 18.66 -9.76 5.64
C GLU A 69 17.50 -9.42 6.60
N CYS A 70 16.69 -10.40 6.99
CA CYS A 70 15.62 -10.20 7.97
C CYS A 70 16.16 -9.72 9.33
N ARG A 71 17.30 -10.26 9.80
CA ARG A 71 17.96 -9.82 11.04
C ARG A 71 18.41 -8.37 10.94
N TYR A 72 19.09 -8.01 9.86
CA TYR A 72 19.51 -6.64 9.61
C TYR A 72 18.33 -5.66 9.62
N GLN A 73 17.22 -6.02 8.99
CA GLN A 73 15.99 -5.20 8.99
C GLN A 73 15.38 -5.09 10.38
N ALA A 74 15.34 -6.17 11.16
CA ALA A 74 14.84 -6.15 12.53
C ALA A 74 15.68 -5.23 13.42
N GLU A 75 17.02 -5.29 13.31
CA GLU A 75 17.95 -4.43 14.05
C GLU A 75 17.89 -2.96 13.61
N SER A 76 17.72 -2.72 12.31
CA SER A 76 17.66 -1.37 11.72
C SER A 76 16.31 -0.68 11.93
N SER A 77 15.29 -1.43 12.36
CA SER A 77 13.97 -0.87 12.61
C SER A 77 13.99 0.12 13.77
N SER A 78 13.31 1.24 13.63
CA SER A 78 13.23 2.28 14.66
C SER A 78 11.81 2.81 14.78
N GLY A 79 11.42 3.21 16.00
CA GLY A 79 10.11 3.82 16.24
C GLY A 79 8.90 2.92 15.95
N GLY A 80 9.07 1.60 15.90
CA GLY A 80 7.98 0.65 15.59
C GLY A 80 7.62 0.56 14.11
N ILE A 81 8.37 1.23 13.22
CA ILE A 81 8.22 1.11 11.78
C ILE A 81 9.01 -0.10 11.30
N LEU A 82 8.29 -1.08 10.77
CA LEU A 82 8.82 -2.34 10.29
C LEU A 82 8.63 -2.45 8.78
N MET A 83 9.48 -3.24 8.12
CA MET A 83 9.24 -3.61 6.74
C MET A 83 8.03 -4.56 6.67
N SER A 84 7.08 -4.24 5.81
CA SER A 84 5.92 -5.09 5.51
C SER A 84 6.37 -6.33 4.74
N PRO A 85 5.59 -7.42 4.69
CA PRO A 85 5.84 -8.55 3.81
C PRO A 85 5.97 -8.19 2.32
N VAL A 86 5.35 -7.09 1.89
CA VAL A 86 5.51 -6.56 0.53
C VAL A 86 6.78 -5.72 0.49
N ASP A 87 7.67 -6.06 -0.44
CA ASP A 87 8.94 -5.35 -0.59
C ASP A 87 8.75 -3.86 -0.90
N GLY A 88 9.57 -3.01 -0.27
CA GLY A 88 9.46 -1.55 -0.37
C GLY A 88 8.27 -0.92 0.38
N VAL A 89 7.43 -1.72 1.04
CA VAL A 89 6.32 -1.23 1.87
C VAL A 89 6.71 -1.31 3.35
N PHE A 90 6.37 -0.29 4.12
CA PHE A 90 6.59 -0.23 5.56
C PHE A 90 5.26 -0.21 6.30
N GLN A 91 5.23 -0.79 7.49
CA GLN A 91 4.07 -0.86 8.36
C GLN A 91 4.45 -0.50 9.80
N ALA A 92 3.55 0.14 10.52
CA ALA A 92 3.72 0.48 11.91
C ALA A 92 2.35 0.51 12.59
N ASP A 93 2.23 -0.18 13.72
CA ASP A 93 1.03 -0.10 14.53
C ASP A 93 1.09 1.11 15.46
N GLY A 94 -0.05 1.78 15.65
CA GLY A 94 -0.15 2.88 16.62
C GLY A 94 0.59 4.16 16.26
N ILE A 95 1.15 4.29 15.04
CA ILE A 95 1.85 5.50 14.60
C ILE A 95 0.89 6.68 14.39
N VAL A 96 -0.40 6.40 14.13
CA VAL A 96 -1.43 7.40 13.98
C VAL A 96 -1.87 7.87 15.38
N PRO A 97 -1.76 9.18 15.70
CA PRO A 97 -2.22 9.71 16.97
C PRO A 97 -3.71 9.43 17.23
N GLN A 98 -4.06 9.12 18.48
CA GLN A 98 -5.43 8.72 18.85
C GLN A 98 -6.46 9.83 18.62
N ASP A 99 -6.07 11.09 18.75
CA ASP A 99 -6.91 12.25 18.42
C ASP A 99 -7.21 12.32 16.92
N VAL A 100 -6.22 12.07 16.06
CA VAL A 100 -6.41 12.02 14.60
C VAL A 100 -7.35 10.86 14.21
N LEU A 101 -7.18 9.69 14.83
CA LEU A 101 -8.09 8.56 14.63
C LEU A 101 -9.52 8.90 15.11
N GLY A 102 -9.65 9.56 16.26
CA GLY A 102 -10.93 10.04 16.79
C GLY A 102 -11.63 11.02 15.84
N ASP A 103 -10.91 12.05 15.37
CA ASP A 103 -11.41 13.03 14.41
C ASP A 103 -11.87 12.35 13.09
N LEU A 104 -11.13 11.34 12.62
CA LEU A 104 -11.51 10.55 11.43
C LEU A 104 -12.80 9.76 11.69
N LEU A 105 -12.88 9.03 12.80
CA LEU A 105 -14.05 8.23 13.16
C LEU A 105 -15.30 9.10 13.29
N GLU A 106 -15.21 10.25 13.97
CA GLU A 106 -16.30 11.23 14.06
C GLU A 106 -16.76 11.69 12.66
N SER A 107 -15.81 12.02 11.78
CA SER A 107 -16.09 12.49 10.43
C SER A 107 -16.77 11.42 9.55
N VAL A 108 -16.32 10.17 9.63
CA VAL A 108 -16.87 9.08 8.79
C VAL A 108 -18.17 8.49 9.35
N THR A 109 -18.47 8.69 10.63
CA THR A 109 -19.71 8.22 11.27
C THR A 109 -20.96 8.68 10.52
N ALA A 110 -20.96 9.92 10.01
CA ALA A 110 -22.07 10.45 9.20
C ALA A 110 -22.24 9.70 7.86
N LEU A 111 -21.14 9.30 7.22
CA LEU A 111 -21.14 8.52 5.98
C LEU A 111 -21.59 7.09 6.24
N GLU A 112 -21.17 6.51 7.36
CA GLU A 112 -21.59 5.18 7.76
C GLU A 112 -23.09 5.17 8.06
N ASN A 113 -23.63 6.10 8.83
CA ASN A 113 -25.03 6.09 9.31
C ASN A 113 -26.09 6.48 8.27
N ARG A 114 -25.75 6.56 6.98
CA ARG A 114 -26.73 6.80 5.92
C ARG A 114 -27.80 5.69 5.86
N PRO A 115 -29.08 6.03 5.60
CA PRO A 115 -30.18 5.05 5.60
C PRO A 115 -30.05 3.96 4.53
N PHE A 116 -29.41 4.26 3.39
CA PHE A 116 -29.17 3.31 2.31
C PHE A 116 -27.70 2.91 2.28
N LYS A 117 -27.39 1.71 2.75
CA LYS A 117 -26.01 1.17 2.80
C LYS A 117 -25.57 0.71 1.41
N ASP A 118 -24.37 1.10 1.00
CA ASP A 118 -23.75 0.72 -0.26
C ASP A 118 -22.81 -0.48 -0.06
N TRP A 119 -23.39 -1.68 0.00
CA TRP A 119 -22.63 -2.90 0.24
C TRP A 119 -21.86 -3.32 -1.01
N HIS A 120 -20.57 -3.59 -0.86
CA HIS A 120 -19.72 -3.95 -1.98
C HIS A 120 -20.22 -5.26 -2.63
N PRO A 121 -20.41 -5.30 -3.96
CA PRO A 121 -20.81 -6.51 -4.65
C PRO A 121 -19.85 -7.68 -4.39
N GLY A 122 -20.39 -8.88 -4.16
CA GLY A 122 -19.58 -10.08 -3.90
C GLY A 122 -18.96 -10.17 -2.50
N SER A 123 -19.21 -9.19 -1.62
CA SER A 123 -18.68 -9.20 -0.25
C SER A 123 -19.54 -9.97 0.77
N ASN A 124 -20.67 -10.54 0.37
CA ASN A 124 -21.66 -11.13 1.29
C ASN A 124 -22.09 -10.20 2.44
N GLY A 125 -22.13 -8.89 2.18
CA GLY A 125 -22.50 -7.89 3.19
C GLY A 125 -21.44 -7.66 4.27
N GLN A 126 -20.17 -7.96 3.96
CA GLN A 126 -19.05 -7.76 4.90
C GLN A 126 -18.28 -6.46 4.64
N VAL A 127 -18.37 -5.91 3.43
CA VAL A 127 -17.65 -4.70 3.03
C VAL A 127 -18.66 -3.62 2.66
N LEU A 128 -18.64 -2.52 3.41
CA LEU A 128 -19.47 -1.34 3.19
C LEU A 128 -18.63 -0.24 2.54
N ASP A 129 -19.03 0.21 1.35
CA ASP A 129 -18.38 1.32 0.66
C ASP A 129 -18.90 2.64 1.25
N LEU A 130 -18.14 3.23 2.19
CA LEU A 130 -18.48 4.56 2.76
C LEU A 130 -18.38 5.66 1.69
N VAL A 131 -17.35 5.54 0.84
CA VAL A 131 -17.12 6.37 -0.35
C VAL A 131 -16.61 5.43 -1.43
N HIS A 132 -17.35 5.30 -2.52
CA HIS A 132 -16.90 4.47 -3.63
C HIS A 132 -15.70 5.14 -4.33
N PRO A 133 -14.55 4.46 -4.51
CA PRO A 133 -13.32 5.05 -5.05
C PRO A 133 -13.50 5.78 -6.39
N SER A 134 -14.41 5.30 -7.24
CA SER A 134 -14.69 5.92 -8.54
C SER A 134 -15.52 7.20 -8.51
N LEU A 135 -16.18 7.54 -7.39
CA LEU A 135 -17.09 8.69 -7.33
C LEU A 135 -16.37 10.04 -7.14
N TYR A 136 -15.14 10.01 -6.63
CA TYR A 136 -14.35 11.21 -6.33
C TYR A 136 -12.91 11.08 -6.81
N SER A 137 -12.70 10.45 -7.96
CA SER A 137 -11.39 10.33 -8.58
C SER A 137 -10.76 11.70 -8.80
N TYR A 138 -9.49 11.84 -8.42
CA TYR A 138 -8.69 12.99 -8.80
C TYR A 138 -8.46 12.98 -10.31
N VAL A 139 -8.89 14.03 -10.99
CA VAL A 139 -8.69 14.25 -12.43
C VAL A 139 -7.83 15.49 -12.59
N TYR A 140 -6.64 15.30 -13.13
CA TYR A 140 -5.70 16.39 -13.36
C TYR A 140 -6.32 17.46 -14.28
N GLY A 141 -6.13 18.75 -13.97
CA GLY A 141 -6.74 19.85 -14.72
C GLY A 141 -8.25 20.01 -14.55
N VAL A 142 -8.89 19.24 -13.67
CA VAL A 142 -10.32 19.33 -13.34
C VAL A 142 -10.54 19.42 -11.83
N SER A 143 -9.93 18.51 -11.06
CA SER A 143 -10.02 18.47 -9.61
C SER A 143 -9.27 19.65 -8.98
N ARG A 144 -9.93 20.30 -8.01
CA ARG A 144 -9.33 21.40 -7.24
C ARG A 144 -8.37 20.85 -6.18
N GLN A 145 -7.23 21.48 -6.03
CA GLN A 145 -6.24 21.18 -5.01
C GLN A 145 -6.20 22.29 -3.97
N LEU A 146 -6.12 21.92 -2.70
CA LEU A 146 -5.89 22.88 -1.62
C LEU A 146 -4.38 23.22 -1.56
N PRO A 147 -4.02 24.48 -1.26
CA PRO A 147 -2.63 24.82 -0.99
C PRO A 147 -2.10 24.00 0.20
N LYS A 148 -0.80 23.71 0.19
CA LYS A 148 -0.07 22.72 1.02
C LYS A 148 -0.11 22.93 2.56
N GLN A 149 -1.03 23.73 3.08
CA GLN A 149 -1.03 24.28 4.45
C GLN A 149 -2.22 23.88 5.31
N ALA A 150 -3.01 22.87 4.93
CA ALA A 150 -4.15 22.47 5.75
C ALA A 150 -3.70 21.69 7.01
N ARG A 151 -3.38 22.42 8.09
CA ARG A 151 -3.53 21.89 9.46
C ARG A 151 -5.03 21.83 9.78
N LYS A 152 -5.50 20.63 10.11
CA LYS A 152 -6.89 20.26 10.41
C LYS A 152 -7.86 20.62 9.26
N LEU A 153 -8.26 19.61 8.49
CA LEU A 153 -9.22 19.78 7.41
C LEU A 153 -10.61 20.04 8.00
N ALA A 154 -11.00 21.31 8.08
CA ALA A 154 -12.41 21.67 8.27
C ALA A 154 -13.15 21.38 6.96
N TRP A 155 -13.58 20.13 6.77
CA TRP A 155 -14.12 19.63 5.50
C TRP A 155 -15.29 20.48 4.97
N ASN A 156 -16.15 20.98 5.87
CA ASN A 156 -17.24 21.90 5.58
C ASN A 156 -16.77 23.27 5.02
N GLU A 157 -15.61 23.74 5.43
CA GLU A 157 -15.04 25.02 4.97
C GLU A 157 -14.27 24.87 3.65
N LEU A 158 -13.77 23.66 3.37
CA LEU A 158 -12.85 23.38 2.26
C LEU A 158 -13.54 22.76 1.04
N PHE A 159 -14.77 22.25 1.19
CA PHE A 159 -15.50 21.63 0.09
C PHE A 159 -15.66 22.59 -1.10
N GLY A 160 -15.25 22.15 -2.29
CA GLY A 160 -15.31 22.96 -3.51
C GLY A 160 -14.30 24.13 -3.59
N ARG A 161 -13.42 24.30 -2.59
CA ARG A 161 -12.34 25.30 -2.62
C ARG A 161 -11.07 24.73 -3.26
N GLY A 162 -10.03 25.57 -3.32
CA GLY A 162 -8.76 25.25 -3.95
C GLY A 162 -8.68 25.67 -5.42
N GLU A 163 -7.52 25.41 -6.00
CA GLU A 163 -7.17 25.84 -7.35
C GLU A 163 -7.06 24.63 -8.28
N ILE A 164 -7.47 24.82 -9.53
CA ILE A 164 -7.22 23.82 -10.56
C ILE A 164 -5.80 24.06 -11.08
N GLN A 165 -4.93 23.08 -10.91
CA GLN A 165 -3.62 23.10 -11.54
C GLN A 165 -3.73 22.51 -12.94
N PHE A 166 -3.34 23.31 -13.93
CA PHE A 166 -3.20 22.87 -15.32
C PHE A 166 -1.78 22.39 -15.57
N PHE A 167 -1.65 21.52 -16.58
CA PHE A 167 -0.40 20.87 -16.87
C PHE A 167 0.53 21.91 -17.50
N GLN A 168 1.69 22.15 -16.88
CA GLN A 168 2.74 22.97 -17.47
C GLN A 168 3.80 22.06 -18.08
N GLY A 169 3.43 21.37 -19.16
CA GLY A 169 4.38 20.65 -20.00
C GLY A 169 4.11 20.91 -21.47
N ASP A 170 5.07 20.54 -22.29
CA ASP A 170 5.11 20.85 -23.73
C ASP A 170 3.88 20.29 -24.46
N ASP A 171 3.48 20.96 -25.55
CA ASP A 171 2.18 20.87 -26.24
C ASP A 171 1.69 19.44 -26.56
N GLU A 172 2.58 18.44 -26.68
CA GLU A 172 2.23 17.04 -26.91
C GLU A 172 1.50 16.38 -25.73
N GLN A 173 1.80 16.74 -24.48
CA GLN A 173 1.15 16.15 -23.29
C GLN A 173 -0.24 16.76 -23.02
N ASN A 174 -0.47 17.99 -23.50
CA ASN A 174 -1.79 18.63 -23.43
C ASN A 174 -2.83 17.93 -24.33
N GLN A 175 -2.41 17.32 -25.44
CA GLN A 175 -3.32 16.65 -26.37
C GLN A 175 -3.94 15.38 -25.76
N ILE A 176 -3.17 14.62 -24.97
CA ILE A 176 -3.63 13.39 -24.29
C ILE A 176 -4.71 13.72 -23.24
N CYS A 177 -4.56 14.80 -22.46
CA CYS A 177 -5.55 15.20 -21.46
C CYS A 177 -6.87 15.71 -22.07
N HIS A 178 -6.86 16.23 -23.29
CA HIS A 178 -8.06 16.74 -23.94
C HIS A 178 -8.94 15.64 -24.55
N GLU A 179 -8.36 14.51 -24.98
CA GLU A 179 -9.12 13.40 -25.57
C GLU A 179 -9.90 12.58 -24.54
N SER A 180 -9.46 12.54 -23.28
CA SER A 180 -10.19 11.87 -22.18
C SER A 180 -11.52 12.57 -21.83
N LYS A 181 -11.75 13.81 -22.27
CA LYS A 181 -13.01 14.54 -22.05
C LYS A 181 -14.14 14.11 -22.99
N LYS A 182 -13.89 13.23 -23.96
CA LYS A 182 -14.91 12.76 -24.93
C LYS A 182 -15.70 11.53 -24.46
N PHE A 183 -15.40 10.99 -23.28
CA PHE A 183 -16.11 9.86 -22.69
C PHE A 183 -16.72 10.24 -21.34
N GLN A 184 -17.72 11.12 -21.36
CA GLN A 184 -18.76 11.23 -20.33
C GLN A 184 -20.10 11.49 -21.01
#